data_AF-A0A934D827-F1
#
_entry.id   AF-A0A934D827-F1
#
_cell.length_a   1.000
_cell.length_b   1.000
_cell.length_c   1.000
_cell.angle_alpha   90.00
_cell.angle_beta   90.00
_cell.angle_gamma   90.00
#
_symmetry.space_group_name_H-M   'P 1'
#
loop_
_entity.id
_entity.type
_entity.pdbx_description
1 polymer ?
#
loop_
_entity_poly.entity_id
_entity_poly.type
_entity_poly.pdbx_seq_one_letter_code
_entity_poly.pdbx_strand_id
1 'polypeptide(L)' 'MQSDVRSNGNKWALVLGASSGFGGACAIELARNGFNIFGVHLDRAATMPNVEQITNKVKGQGRQAVF' A
#
# COMPACT_ATOMS: atom_id res chain seq x y z
N MET A 1 20.11 -16.36 17.42
CA MET A 1 19.71 -16.44 16.00
C MET A 1 18.19 -16.49 16.00
N GLN A 2 17.40 -15.50 15.59
CA GLN A 2 17.61 -14.21 14.92
C GLN A 2 17.07 -13.07 15.80
N SER A 3 17.79 -11.95 15.84
CA SER A 3 17.22 -10.68 16.28
C SER A 3 16.33 -10.18 15.14
N ASP A 4 15.02 -10.38 15.25
CA ASP A 4 14.09 -9.70 14.35
C ASP A 4 14.46 -8.21 14.33
N VAL A 5 14.77 -7.68 13.15
CA VAL A 5 14.91 -6.25 12.90
C VAL A 5 13.52 -5.63 13.10
N ARG A 6 13.09 -5.49 14.36
CA ARG A 6 11.86 -4.77 14.70
C ARG A 6 12.19 -3.30 14.54
N SER A 7 11.88 -2.76 13.36
CA SER A 7 11.80 -1.32 13.18
C SER A 7 10.74 -0.80 14.13
N ASN A 8 11.16 -0.22 15.25
CA ASN A 8 10.33 0.55 16.18
C ASN A 8 9.87 1.89 15.56
N GLY A 9 9.59 1.90 14.26
CA GLY A 9 9.17 3.08 13.50
C GLY A 9 8.56 2.62 12.18
N ASN A 10 7.24 2.78 12.08
CA ASN A 10 6.41 2.70 10.86
C ASN A 10 6.70 1.51 9.91
N LYS A 11 5.85 0.48 9.97
CA LYS A 11 5.90 -0.67 9.06
C LYS A 11 5.57 -0.24 7.63
N TRP A 12 6.29 -0.75 6.64
CA TRP A 12 6.03 -0.52 5.21
C TRP A 12 5.81 -1.83 4.47
N ALA A 13 4.94 -1.82 3.46
CA ALA A 13 4.76 -2.93 2.54
C ALA A 13 4.87 -2.47 1.08
N LEU A 14 5.60 -3.23 0.27
CA LEU A 14 5.67 -3.08 -1.18
C LEU A 14 4.64 -4.02 -1.82
N VAL A 15 3.73 -3.47 -2.63
CA VAL A 15 2.68 -4.23 -3.30
C VAL A 15 2.81 -4.05 -4.82
N LEU A 16 3.11 -5.14 -5.52
CA LEU A 16 3.20 -5.15 -6.99
C LEU A 16 1.81 -5.38 -7.60
N GLY A 17 1.46 -4.60 -8.62
CA GLY A 17 0.12 -4.63 -9.21
C GLY A 17 -0.94 -3.98 -8.30
N ALA A 18 -0.58 -2.93 -7.56
CA ALA A 18 -1.43 -2.34 -6.52
C ALA A 18 -2.57 -1.44 -7.05
N SER A 19 -2.69 -1.21 -8.36
CA SER A 19 -3.68 -0.28 -8.93
C SER A 19 -5.09 -0.84 -9.02
N SER A 20 -5.31 -2.16 -8.84
CA SER A 20 -6.63 -2.78 -8.94
C SER A 20 -6.65 -4.19 -8.36
N GLY A 21 -7.82 -4.84 -8.39
CA GLY A 21 -7.99 -6.25 -8.04
C GLY A 21 -7.41 -6.61 -6.67
N PHE A 22 -6.77 -7.78 -6.59
CA PHE A 22 -6.19 -8.27 -5.34
C PHE A 22 -5.03 -7.41 -4.83
N GLY A 23 -4.20 -6.84 -5.71
CA GLY A 23 -3.11 -5.96 -5.29
C GLY A 23 -3.63 -4.72 -4.57
N GLY A 24 -4.65 -4.06 -5.12
CA GLY A 24 -5.30 -2.92 -4.48
C GLY A 24 -5.99 -3.28 -3.17
N ALA A 25 -6.68 -4.43 -3.13
CA ALA A 25 -7.31 -4.92 -1.90
C ALA A 25 -6.28 -5.22 -0.80
N CYS A 26 -5.16 -5.85 -1.17
CA CYS A 26 -4.05 -6.16 -0.28
C CYS A 26 -3.43 -4.88 0.31
N ALA A 27 -3.18 -3.87 -0.53
CA ALA A 27 -2.67 -2.57 -0.08
C ALA A 27 -3.56 -1.92 1.00
N ILE A 28 -4.88 -1.95 0.81
CA ILE A 28 -5.84 -1.39 1.78
C ILE A 28 -5.84 -2.20 3.09
N GLU A 29 -5.83 -3.53 2.99
CA GLU A 29 -5.87 -4.39 4.18
C GLU A 29 -4.57 -4.29 4.99
N LEU A 30 -3.42 -4.23 4.34
CA LEU A 30 -2.14 -3.96 5.00
C LEU A 30 -2.15 -2.59 5.70
N ALA A 31 -2.76 -1.57 5.09
CA ALA A 31 -2.89 -0.26 5.73
C ALA A 31 -3.74 -0.30 7.01
N ARG A 32 -4.85 -1.05 7.01
CA ARG A 32 -5.65 -1.30 8.23
C ARG A 32 -4.84 -1.99 9.32
N ASN A 33 -3.94 -2.89 8.95
CA ASN A 33 -3.04 -3.59 9.86
C ASN A 33 -1.79 -2.78 10.26
N GLY A 34 -1.75 -1.48 9.92
CA GLY A 34 -0.74 -0.55 10.40
C GLY A 34 0.45 -0.32 9.48
N PHE A 35 0.37 -0.76 8.22
CA PHE A 35 1.43 -0.56 7.23
C PHE A 35 1.23 0.71 6.41
N ASN A 36 2.31 1.42 6.14
CA ASN A 36 2.41 2.33 5.01
C ASN A 36 2.63 1.52 3.72
N ILE A 37 2.28 2.09 2.57
CA ILE A 37 2.25 1.36 1.30
C ILE A 37 3.15 2.03 0.26
N PHE A 38 4.03 1.22 -0.34
CA PHE A 38 4.58 1.46 -1.67
C PHE A 38 3.81 0.59 -2.66
N GLY A 39 2.93 1.18 -3.46
CA GLY A 39 2.24 0.51 -4.55
C GLY A 39 3.05 0.63 -5.83
N VAL A 40 3.16 -0.45 -6.59
CA VAL A 40 3.70 -0.41 -7.95
C VAL A 40 2.60 -0.83 -8.89
N HIS A 41 2.40 -0.07 -9.97
CA HIS A 41 1.53 -0.47 -11.05
C HIS A 41 2.18 -0.16 -12.40
N LEU A 42 1.94 -1.03 -13.39
CA LEU A 42 2.40 -0.79 -14.75
C LEU A 42 1.39 0.14 -15.41
N ASP A 43 1.89 1.30 -15.82
CA ASP A 43 1.09 2.45 -16.18
C ASP A 43 0.16 2.15 -17.37
N ARG A 44 -1.13 2.13 -17.06
CA ARG A 44 -2.22 2.22 -18.03
C ARG A 44 -3.06 3.36 -17.51
N ALA A 45 -3.07 4.50 -18.20
CA ALA A 45 -3.84 5.69 -17.83
C ALA A 45 -5.28 5.38 -17.37
N ALA A 46 -5.89 4.32 -17.92
CA ALA A 46 -7.19 3.78 -17.52
C ALA A 46 -7.33 3.40 -16.03
N THR A 47 -6.23 3.12 -15.32
CA THR A 47 -6.24 2.67 -13.91
C THR A 47 -5.91 3.76 -12.91
N MET A 48 -5.61 4.98 -13.36
CA MET A 48 -5.26 6.11 -12.48
C MET A 48 -6.37 6.46 -11.47
N PRO A 49 -7.67 6.46 -11.84
CA PRO A 49 -8.74 6.69 -10.85
C PRO A 49 -8.75 5.66 -9.72
N ASN A 50 -8.39 4.40 -10.01
CA ASN A 50 -8.31 3.37 -8.99
C ASN A 50 -7.11 3.59 -8.06
N VAL A 51 -5.98 4.04 -8.59
CA VAL A 51 -4.78 4.39 -7.80
C VAL A 51 -5.10 5.52 -6.83
N GLU A 52 -5.81 6.55 -7.27
CA GLU A 52 -6.26 7.64 -6.40
C GLU A 52 -7.20 7.15 -5.31
N GLN A 53 -8.20 6.31 -5.66
CA GLN A 53 -9.11 5.72 -4.69
C GLN A 53 -8.37 4.88 -3.64
N ILE A 54 -7.40 4.07 -4.04
CA ILE A 54 -6.60 3.23 -3.15
C ILE A 54 -5.71 4.12 -2.26
N THR A 55 -5.05 5.11 -2.84
CA THR A 55 -4.24 6.10 -2.10
C THR A 55 -5.06 6.78 -1.02
N ASN A 56 -6.27 7.23 -1.35
CA ASN A 56 -7.18 7.88 -0.41
C ASN A 56 -7.63 6.93 0.70
N LYS A 57 -7.93 5.66 0.38
CA LYS A 57 -8.28 4.64 1.38
C LYS A 57 -7.13 4.36 2.34
N VAL A 58 -5.90 4.25 1.84
CA VAL A 58 -4.69 4.04 2.67
C VAL A 58 -4.47 5.26 3.58
N LYS A 59 -4.52 6.48 3.03
CA LYS A 59 -4.41 7.72 3.80
C LYS A 59 -5.53 7.85 4.84
N GLY A 60 -6.74 7.41 4.52
CA GLY A 60 -7.87 7.33 5.45
C GLY A 60 -7.64 6.40 6.65
N GLN A 61 -6.71 5.45 6.55
CA GLN A 61 -6.27 4.63 7.71
C GLN A 61 -5.18 5.32 8.55
N GLY A 62 -4.86 6.59 8.27
CA GLY A 62 -3.74 7.30 8.90
C GLY A 62 -2.37 6.81 8.44
N ARG A 63 -2.29 6.18 7.25
CA ARG A 63 -1.06 5.60 6.69
C ARG A 63 -0.58 6.36 5.46
N GLN A 64 0.69 6.21 5.15
CA GLN A 64 1.30 6.81 3.96
C GLN A 64 1.14 5.88 2.75
N ALA A 65 0.99 6.49 1.57
CA ALA A 65 0.83 5.81 0.30
C ALA A 65 1.71 6.51 -0.74
N VAL A 66 2.59 5.74 -1.38
CA VAL A 66 3.39 6.14 -2.55
C VAL A 66 3.06 5.13 -3.63
N PHE A 67 2.64 5.58 -4.81
CA PHE A 67 2.18 4.75 -5.93
C PHE A 67 2.87 5.19 -7.21
#